data_AF-A0A0R2L724-F1
#
_entry.id   AF-A0A0R2L724-F1
#
_cell.length_a   1.000
_cell.length_b   1.000
_cell.length_c   1.000
_cell.angle_alpha   90.00
_cell.angle_beta   90.00
_cell.angle_gamma   90.00
#
_symmetry.space_group_name_H-M   'P 1'
#
loop_
_entity.id
_entity.type
_entity.pdbx_description
1 polymer ?
#
loop_
_entity_poly.entity_id
_entity_poly.type
_entity_poly.pdbx_seq_one_letter_code
_entity_poly.pdbx_strand_id
1 'polypeptide(L)' 'MQRRILIAIISIAVIIFGSVVWLTEQAHLTGLPLFVLCIGAFILTTVLITLLQLWQLSHATKKQEPHDHE' A
#
# COMPACT_ATOMS: atom_id res chain seq x y z
N MET A 1 -3.76 -10.93 -14.59
CA MET A 1 -3.52 -10.81 -13.12
C MET A 1 -3.36 -9.36 -12.64
N GLN A 2 -2.82 -8.45 -13.44
CA GLN A 2 -2.62 -7.03 -13.12
C GLN A 2 -3.87 -6.30 -12.60
N ARG A 3 -5.06 -6.59 -13.15
CA ARG A 3 -6.34 -5.99 -12.72
C ARG A 3 -6.74 -6.33 -11.27
N ARG A 4 -6.42 -7.54 -10.79
CA ARG A 4 -6.74 -7.97 -9.41
C ARG A 4 -5.86 -7.29 -8.38
N ILE A 5 -4.60 -7.06 -8.73
CA ILE A 5 -3.61 -6.38 -7.89
C ILE A 5 -3.99 -4.92 -7.73
N LEU A 6 -4.40 -4.26 -8.81
CA LEU A 6 -4.87 -2.88 -8.79
C LEU A 6 -6.06 -2.70 -7.82
N ILE A 7 -7.02 -3.62 -7.85
CA ILE A 7 -8.19 -3.59 -6.95
C ILE A 7 -7.77 -3.76 -5.48
N ALA A 8 -6.84 -4.67 -5.19
CA ALA A 8 -6.33 -4.87 -3.83
C ALA A 8 -5.61 -3.62 -3.30
N ILE A 9 -4.78 -2.99 -4.14
CA ILE A 9 -4.09 -1.74 -3.80
C ILE A 9 -5.08 -0.62 -3.52
N ILE A 10 -6.08 -0.44 -4.38
CA ILE A 10 -7.13 0.58 -4.19
C ILE A 10 -7.89 0.32 -2.89
N SER A 11 -8.24 -0.94 -2.61
CA SER A 11 -8.97 -1.30 -1.38
C SER A 11 -8.17 -0.98 -0.12
N ILE A 12 -6.86 -1.28 -0.12
CA ILE A 12 -5.97 -0.97 1.01
C ILE A 12 -5.83 0.56 1.17
N ALA A 13 -5.65 1.29 0.07
CA ALA A 13 -5.56 2.75 0.13
C ALA A 13 -6.84 3.37 0.71
N VAL A 14 -8.02 2.90 0.29
CA VAL A 14 -9.31 3.35 0.84
C VAL A 14 -9.42 3.08 2.34
N ILE A 15 -8.98 1.91 2.82
CA ILE A 15 -8.99 1.58 4.25
C ILE A 15 -8.04 2.50 5.03
N ILE A 16 -6.83 2.75 4.54
CA ILE A 16 -5.86 3.64 5.20
C ILE A 16 -6.40 5.06 5.27
N PHE A 17 -6.88 5.61 4.14
CA PHE A 17 -7.46 6.96 4.10
C PHE A 17 -8.70 7.07 4.99
N GLY A 18 -9.60 6.09 4.94
CA GLY A 18 -10.79 6.07 5.80
C GLY A 18 -10.44 6.02 7.29
N SER A 19 -9.42 5.25 7.66
CA SER A 19 -8.94 5.17 9.06
C SER A 19 -8.34 6.49 9.53
N VAL A 20 -7.58 7.17 8.66
CA VAL A 20 -6.98 8.48 8.95
C VAL A 20 -8.05 9.54 9.11
N VAL A 21 -9.04 9.58 8.21
CA VAL A 21 -10.18 10.51 8.30
C VAL A 21 -10.96 10.29 9.61
N TRP A 22 -11.26 9.04 9.94
CA TRP A 22 -11.93 8.69 11.20
C TRP A 22 -11.14 9.14 12.43
N LEU A 23 -9.82 8.89 12.45
CA LEU A 23 -8.95 9.34 13.53
C LEU A 23 -8.89 10.87 13.63
N THR A 24 -8.81 11.56 12.50
CA THR A 24 -8.81 13.02 12.49
C THR A 24 -10.13 13.62 12.99
N GLU A 25 -11.25 12.98 12.67
CA GLU A 25 -12.59 13.40 13.13
C GLU A 25 -12.73 13.17 14.64
N GLN A 26 -12.41 11.97 15.14
CA GLN A 26 -12.49 11.68 16.58
C GLN A 26 -11.60 12.58 17.43
N ALA A 27 -10.40 12.88 16.95
CA ALA A 27 -9.43 13.65 17.71
C ALA A 27 -9.55 15.17 17.49
N HIS A 28 -10.54 15.64 16.72
CA HIS A 28 -10.69 17.05 16.32
C HIS A 28 -9.38 17.69 15.84
N LEU A 29 -8.55 16.91 15.14
CA LEU A 29 -7.21 17.34 14.74
C LEU A 29 -7.32 18.34 13.60
N THR A 30 -6.98 19.60 13.86
CA THR A 30 -6.97 20.66 12.86
C THR A 30 -5.57 21.21 12.64
N GLY A 31 -5.28 21.62 11.39
CA GLY A 31 -4.02 22.28 11.04
C GLY A 31 -2.84 21.31 10.86
N LEU A 32 -1.74 21.57 11.56
CA LEU A 32 -0.47 20.85 11.43
C LEU A 32 -0.56 19.33 11.65
N PRO A 33 -1.25 18.79 12.68
CA PRO A 33 -1.35 17.34 12.86
C PRO A 33 -2.13 16.63 11.76
N LEU A 34 -3.16 17.28 11.20
CA LEU A 34 -3.91 16.73 10.06
C LEU A 34 -3.03 16.64 8.81
N PHE A 35 -2.20 17.66 8.57
CA PHE A 35 -1.26 17.66 7.45
C PHE A 35 -0.20 16.55 7.58
N VAL A 36 0.36 16.37 8.78
CA VAL A 36 1.31 15.30 9.08
C VAL A 36 0.67 13.92 8.93
N LEU A 37 -0.57 13.74 9.38
CA LEU A 37 -1.31 12.49 9.22
C LEU A 37 -1.57 12.17 7.74
N CYS A 38 -1.97 13.14 6.94
CA CYS A 38 -2.18 12.96 5.50
C CYS A 38 -0.87 12.58 4.78
N ILE A 39 0.23 13.27 5.05
CA ILE A 39 1.53 12.95 4.46
C ILE A 39 2.03 11.57 4.92
N GLY A 40 1.92 11.28 6.23
CA GLY A 40 2.29 9.99 6.79
C GLY A 40 1.50 8.85 6.15
N ALA A 41 0.18 9.01 5.99
CA ALA A 41 -0.69 8.04 5.33
C ALA A 41 -0.31 7.85 3.84
N PHE A 42 0.02 8.94 3.14
CA PHE A 42 0.46 8.89 1.74
C PHE A 42 1.76 8.08 1.61
N ILE A 43 2.79 8.41 2.39
CA ILE A 43 4.08 7.71 2.38
C ILE A 43 3.88 6.23 2.72
N LEU A 44 3.09 5.93 3.78
CA LEU A 44 2.82 4.56 4.20
C LEU A 44 2.14 3.76 3.08
N THR A 45 1.18 4.37 2.39
CA THR A 45 0.49 3.76 1.25
C THR A 45 1.45 3.50 0.09
N THR A 46 2.29 4.48 -0.26
CA THR A 46 3.30 4.34 -1.32
C THR A 46 4.27 3.21 -1.01
N VAL A 47 4.84 3.16 0.20
CA VAL A 47 5.76 2.11 0.64
C VAL A 47 5.09 0.74 0.56
N LEU A 48 3.83 0.62 1.03
CA LEU A 48 3.10 -0.64 0.99
C LEU A 48 2.89 -1.14 -0.45
N ILE A 49 2.54 -0.22 -1.37
CA ILE A 49 2.41 -0.52 -2.81
C ILE A 49 3.74 -0.97 -3.40
N THR A 50 4.82 -0.24 -3.12
CA THR A 50 6.17 -0.56 -3.60
C THR A 50 6.61 -1.93 -3.10
N LEU A 51 6.37 -2.25 -1.82
CA LEU A 51 6.66 -3.56 -1.25
C LEU A 51 5.80 -4.67 -1.89
N LEU A 52 4.52 -4.42 -2.14
CA LEU A 52 3.64 -5.35 -2.86
C LEU A 52 4.13 -5.63 -4.28
N GLN A 53 4.57 -4.59 -5.00
CA GLN A 53 5.15 -4.72 -6.35
C GLN A 53 6.47 -5.50 -6.32
N LEU A 54 7.35 -5.18 -5.36
CA LEU A 54 8.61 -5.91 -5.14
C LEU A 54 8.37 -7.38 -4.81
N TRP A 55 7.41 -7.66 -3.93
CA TRP A 55 7.05 -9.03 -3.57
C TRP A 55 6.49 -9.80 -4.76
N GLN A 56 5.70 -9.14 -5.62
CA GLN A 56 5.21 -9.73 -6.86
C GLN A 56 6.29 -9.99 -7.88
N LEU A 57 7.23 -9.04 -8.06
CA LEU A 57 8.40 -9.24 -8.91
C LEU A 57 9.21 -10.44 -8.41
N SER A 58 9.49 -10.50 -7.10
CA SER A 58 10.22 -11.63 -6.50
C SER A 58 9.50 -12.97 -6.67
N HIS A 59 8.17 -13.02 -6.51
CA HIS A 59 7.38 -14.23 -6.75
C HIS A 59 7.26 -14.61 -8.23
N ALA A 60 7.28 -13.64 -9.14
CA ALA A 60 7.35 -13.90 -10.58
C ALA A 60 8.72 -14.48 -10.95
N THR A 61 9.82 -13.94 -10.39
CA THR A 61 11.18 -14.45 -10.60
C THR A 61 11.38 -15.84 -10.00
N LYS A 62 10.79 -16.15 -8.84
CA LYS A 62 10.83 -17.49 -8.23
C LYS A 62 10.14 -18.59 -9.06
N LYS A 63 9.24 -18.24 -10.00
CA LYS A 63 8.67 -19.23 -10.91
C LYS A 63 9.61 -19.64 -12.05
N GLN A 64 10.73 -18.95 -12.22
CA GLN A 64 11.64 -19.15 -13.36
C GLN A 64 12.89 -19.98 -13.01
N GLU A 65 13.06 -20.37 -11.74
CA GLU A 65 14.16 -21.23 -11.28
C GLU A 65 13.61 -22.61 -10.88
N PRO A 66 13.16 -23.41 -11.86
CA PRO A 66 13.57 -24.82 -11.86
C PRO A 66 13.54 -25.42 -13.29
N HIS A 67 14.51 -25.16 -14.16
CA HIS A 67 14.67 -26.02 -15.33
C HIS A 67 16.04 -26.02 -16.02
N ASP A 68 17.12 -25.69 -15.31
CA ASP A 68 18.48 -26.00 -15.78
C ASP A 68 19.12 -27.02 -14.84
N HIS A 69 18.49 -28.21 -14.80
CA HIS A 69 19.18 -29.44 -14.43
C HIS A 69 19.14 -30.36 -15.66
N GLU A 70 20.26 -30.37 -16.39
CA GLU A 70 20.93 -31.48 -17.11
C GLU A 70 21.57 -31.05 -18.42
#